data_AF-A0A7L1QG34-F1
#
_entry.id   AF-A0A7L1QG34-F1
#
_cell.length_a   1.000
_cell.length_b   1.000
_cell.length_c   1.000
_cell.angle_alpha   90.00
_cell.angle_beta   90.00
_cell.angle_gamma   90.00
#
_symmetry.space_group_name_H-M   'P 1'
#
loop_
_entity.id
_entity.type
_entity.pdbx_description
1 polymer ?
#
loop_
_entity_poly.entity_id
_entity_poly.type
_entity_poly.pdbx_seq_one_letter_code
_entity_poly.pdbx_strand_id
1 'polypeptide(L)'
;GVPGVAHVALPALAEIHDVLEEYKEGAAKFMGIPDAVLYCSLHDPVTPCPSGYNTNKTVSLWGSSGRMEMTASKFMDIQRAIQPDWFQCIADGDTISGEAGRKRAKKSVDRSLSFLDLCLQLQEKSPELQGSVMFGAIEGGDILEERLRSARETAKRPVGGFLLDGFQGSAMAKETKLKLIASVTAELPEDKPRMIHGVGKPDEVLECIERGVDIFESFFPFQVTERGCALVFSYSYHPNPEATVLTQNGTQDLEKNGAQEHQEEASSADPEMTPFEICLKDKKYHDDFGPVLEGCSCYCCQRHTRAYVHHLLVTNELLAGVLLMMHNFQHYFGFFSVIQDALRDSKLDQLKELVFRQALRGPADGTL
;
A
#
# COMPACT_ATOMS: atom_id res chain seq x y z
N GLY A 1 -12.83 1.78 -11.83
CA GLY A 1 -13.90 1.20 -10.98
C GLY A 1 -13.32 0.88 -9.61
N VAL A 2 -14.14 0.51 -8.63
CA VAL A 2 -13.65 0.02 -7.32
C VAL A 2 -13.00 -1.37 -7.50
N PRO A 3 -11.86 -1.68 -6.85
CA PRO A 3 -11.25 -3.01 -6.93
C PRO A 3 -12.22 -4.13 -6.51
N GLY A 4 -12.10 -5.30 -7.14
CA GLY A 4 -12.94 -6.46 -6.83
C GLY A 4 -12.57 -7.20 -5.54
N VAL A 5 -11.45 -6.85 -4.91
CA VAL A 5 -10.96 -7.44 -3.66
C VAL A 5 -10.90 -6.35 -2.60
N ALA A 6 -11.53 -6.60 -1.46
CA ALA A 6 -11.46 -5.76 -0.28
C ALA A 6 -10.36 -6.26 0.65
N HIS A 7 -9.54 -5.33 1.14
CA HIS A 7 -8.47 -5.62 2.09
C HIS A 7 -8.93 -5.37 3.52
N VAL A 8 -8.61 -6.29 4.43
CA VAL A 8 -8.75 -6.15 5.88
C VAL A 8 -7.44 -6.55 6.56
N ALA A 9 -7.14 -5.91 7.69
CA ALA A 9 -5.97 -6.25 8.49
C ALA A 9 -6.36 -7.14 9.66
N LEU A 10 -5.61 -8.22 9.87
CA LEU A 10 -5.84 -9.18 10.95
C LEU A 10 -5.96 -8.55 12.35
N PRO A 11 -5.17 -7.52 12.75
CA PRO A 11 -5.25 -7.00 14.12
C PRO A 11 -6.66 -6.51 14.49
N ALA A 12 -7.38 -5.85 13.59
CA ALA A 12 -8.74 -5.38 13.85
C ALA A 12 -9.74 -6.55 14.01
N LEU A 13 -9.60 -7.61 13.20
CA LEU A 13 -10.49 -8.77 13.26
C LEU A 13 -10.13 -9.74 14.40
N ALA A 14 -8.87 -9.81 14.79
CA ALA A 14 -8.39 -10.62 15.90
C ALA A 14 -8.97 -10.17 17.25
N GLU A 15 -9.24 -8.86 17.42
CA GLU A 15 -9.87 -8.31 18.64
C GLU A 15 -11.32 -8.74 18.81
N ILE A 16 -12.01 -9.06 17.71
CA ILE A 16 -13.40 -9.52 17.68
C ILE A 16 -13.52 -11.01 17.32
N HIS A 17 -12.43 -11.77 17.47
CA HIS A 17 -12.36 -13.19 17.11
C HIS A 17 -13.52 -13.99 17.70
N ASP A 18 -13.76 -13.88 19.02
CA ASP A 18 -14.79 -14.66 19.71
C ASP A 18 -16.20 -14.34 19.18
N VAL A 19 -16.43 -13.12 18.71
CA VAL A 19 -17.70 -12.69 18.09
C VAL A 19 -17.86 -13.35 16.72
N LEU A 20 -16.80 -13.37 15.90
CA LEU A 20 -16.81 -14.01 14.59
C LEU A 20 -16.93 -15.53 14.71
N GLU A 21 -16.30 -16.14 15.73
CA GLU A 21 -16.37 -17.57 16.02
C GLU A 21 -17.80 -17.99 16.38
N GLU A 22 -18.53 -17.19 17.17
CA GLU A 22 -19.94 -17.45 17.45
C GLU A 22 -20.84 -17.18 16.23
N TYR A 23 -20.51 -16.18 15.40
CA TYR A 23 -21.26 -15.82 14.20
C TYR A 23 -21.18 -16.88 13.08
N LYS A 24 -20.04 -17.56 12.92
CA LYS A 24 -19.81 -18.74 12.04
C LYS A 24 -19.94 -18.52 10.53
N GLU A 25 -20.52 -17.42 10.08
CA GLU A 25 -20.74 -17.14 8.66
C GLU A 25 -19.63 -16.30 8.01
N GLY A 26 -18.53 -16.05 8.72
CA GLY A 26 -17.38 -15.32 8.19
C GLY A 26 -17.52 -13.79 8.25
N ALA A 27 -16.40 -13.10 8.09
CA ALA A 27 -16.29 -11.65 8.27
C ALA A 27 -17.00 -10.85 7.17
N ALA A 28 -17.01 -11.32 5.91
CA ALA A 28 -17.66 -10.62 4.80
C ALA A 28 -19.18 -10.47 5.03
N LYS A 29 -19.84 -11.56 5.46
CA LYS A 29 -21.26 -11.54 5.85
C LYS A 29 -21.51 -10.71 7.11
N PHE A 30 -20.62 -10.81 8.10
CA PHE A 30 -20.70 -10.00 9.32
C PHE A 30 -20.68 -8.49 9.01
N MET A 31 -19.85 -8.06 8.06
CA MET A 31 -19.76 -6.67 7.60
C MET A 31 -20.88 -6.26 6.62
N GLY A 32 -21.79 -7.17 6.25
CA GLY A 32 -22.89 -6.89 5.32
C GLY A 32 -22.46 -6.80 3.84
N ILE A 33 -21.32 -7.39 3.47
CA ILE A 33 -20.77 -7.42 2.11
C ILE A 33 -20.48 -8.86 1.64
N PRO A 34 -21.50 -9.74 1.60
CA PRO A 34 -21.32 -11.18 1.37
C PRO A 34 -20.70 -11.55 0.02
N ASP A 35 -20.82 -10.69 -0.99
CA ASP A 35 -20.32 -10.93 -2.34
C ASP A 35 -18.91 -10.37 -2.57
N ALA A 36 -18.31 -9.73 -1.57
CA ALA A 36 -16.96 -9.18 -1.67
C ALA A 36 -15.90 -10.27 -1.51
N VAL A 37 -14.90 -10.26 -2.38
CA VAL A 37 -13.69 -11.07 -2.19
C VAL A 37 -12.84 -10.41 -1.11
N LEU A 38 -12.52 -11.14 -0.05
CA LEU A 38 -11.81 -10.61 1.12
C LEU A 38 -10.35 -11.08 1.16
N TYR A 39 -9.42 -10.14 1.20
CA TYR A 39 -8.01 -10.39 1.49
C TYR A 39 -7.66 -9.96 2.91
N CYS A 40 -7.16 -10.88 3.74
CA CYS A 40 -6.68 -10.61 5.10
C CYS A 40 -5.15 -10.52 5.16
N SER A 41 -4.60 -9.33 5.40
CA SER A 41 -3.17 -9.14 5.69
C SER A 41 -2.84 -9.41 7.16
N LEU A 42 -1.56 -9.63 7.47
CA LEU A 42 -1.08 -9.83 8.83
C LEU A 42 -1.04 -8.51 9.63
N HIS A 43 -0.65 -7.42 8.98
CA HIS A 43 -0.51 -6.09 9.58
C HIS A 43 -1.33 -5.06 8.79
N ASP A 44 -1.74 -4.00 9.48
CA ASP A 44 -2.26 -2.80 8.83
C ASP A 44 -1.06 -1.97 8.32
N PRO A 45 -0.96 -1.68 7.00
CA PRO A 45 0.16 -0.92 6.44
C PRO A 45 0.24 0.53 6.94
N VAL A 46 -0.84 1.06 7.52
CA VAL A 46 -0.87 2.43 8.08
C VAL A 46 -0.33 2.45 9.50
N THR A 47 -0.58 1.41 10.28
CA THR A 47 -0.30 1.38 11.71
C THR A 47 1.14 0.89 11.98
N PRO A 48 2.03 1.73 12.53
CA PRO A 48 3.39 1.31 12.84
C PRO A 48 3.38 0.19 13.88
N CYS A 49 4.06 -0.91 13.57
CA CYS A 49 4.21 -2.04 14.49
C CYS A 49 5.57 -1.96 15.19
N PRO A 50 5.61 -1.89 16.54
CA PRO A 50 6.85 -2.01 17.28
C PRO A 50 7.64 -3.27 16.92
N SER A 51 8.95 -3.12 16.72
CA SER A 51 9.87 -4.21 16.40
C SER A 51 10.40 -4.92 17.65
N GLY A 52 10.98 -6.10 17.47
CA GLY A 52 11.70 -6.86 18.50
C GLY A 52 10.87 -7.88 19.28
N TYR A 53 9.62 -8.13 18.88
CA TYR A 53 8.70 -9.00 19.62
C TYR A 53 8.48 -10.38 18.99
N ASN A 54 9.06 -10.65 17.82
CA ASN A 54 8.89 -11.92 17.12
C ASN A 54 9.84 -13.00 17.63
N THR A 55 9.28 -14.16 17.97
CA THR A 55 10.02 -15.33 18.47
C THR A 55 10.01 -16.46 17.44
N ASN A 56 10.60 -17.61 17.79
CA ASN A 56 10.50 -18.81 16.95
C ASN A 56 9.09 -19.43 16.97
N LYS A 57 8.22 -19.02 17.92
CA LYS A 57 6.90 -19.62 18.13
C LYS A 57 5.76 -18.65 17.84
N THR A 58 6.04 -17.35 17.91
CA THR A 58 5.02 -16.31 17.88
C THR A 58 5.45 -15.10 17.05
N VAL A 59 4.47 -14.49 16.40
CA VAL A 59 4.54 -13.16 15.81
C VAL A 59 3.62 -12.25 16.61
N SER A 60 4.03 -11.01 16.87
CA SER A 60 3.19 -10.06 17.60
C SER A 60 2.39 -9.20 16.64
N LEU A 61 1.13 -8.94 16.98
CA LEU A 61 0.25 -7.99 16.31
C LEU A 61 -0.11 -6.87 17.27
N TRP A 62 -0.52 -5.72 16.73
CA TRP A 62 -0.98 -4.57 17.50
C TRP A 62 -2.35 -4.14 17.01
N GLY A 63 -3.34 -4.23 17.88
CA GLY A 63 -4.68 -3.68 17.66
C GLY A 63 -4.92 -2.47 18.57
N SER A 64 -6.16 -1.98 18.56
CA SER A 64 -6.60 -0.87 19.41
C SER A 64 -6.43 -1.13 20.91
N SER A 65 -6.51 -2.41 21.31
CA SER A 65 -6.37 -2.91 22.67
C SER A 65 -4.92 -3.26 23.05
N GLY A 66 -3.96 -3.06 22.14
CA GLY A 66 -2.54 -3.29 22.36
C GLY A 66 -2.02 -4.59 21.73
N ARG A 67 -0.96 -5.14 22.33
CA ARG A 67 -0.18 -6.25 21.75
C ARG A 67 -0.88 -7.60 21.90
N MET A 68 -1.00 -8.33 20.80
CA MET A 68 -1.46 -9.71 20.75
C MET A 68 -0.34 -10.63 20.28
N GLU A 69 0.05 -11.60 21.11
CA GLU A 69 0.97 -12.66 20.66
C GLU A 69 0.20 -13.73 19.88
N MET A 70 0.72 -14.07 18.70
CA MET A 70 0.08 -14.98 17.76
C MET A 70 0.97 -16.19 17.49
N THR A 71 0.53 -17.38 17.88
CA THR A 71 1.08 -18.64 17.37
C THR A 71 0.46 -18.96 16.02
N ALA A 72 1.09 -19.83 15.23
CA ALA A 72 0.49 -20.30 13.97
C ALA A 72 -0.89 -20.96 14.18
N SER A 73 -1.08 -21.72 15.27
CA SER A 73 -2.39 -22.32 15.57
C SER A 73 -3.45 -21.27 15.88
N LYS A 74 -3.15 -20.31 16.77
CA LYS A 74 -4.09 -19.24 17.10
C LYS A 74 -4.40 -18.36 15.88
N PHE A 75 -3.39 -18.08 15.06
CA PHE A 75 -3.56 -17.40 13.77
C PHE A 75 -4.56 -18.14 12.89
N MET A 76 -4.37 -19.45 12.69
CA MET A 76 -5.28 -20.25 11.86
C MET A 76 -6.68 -20.35 12.46
N ASP A 77 -6.82 -20.42 13.79
CA ASP A 77 -8.14 -20.38 14.45
C ASP A 77 -8.89 -19.09 14.11
N ILE A 78 -8.20 -17.95 14.15
CA ILE A 78 -8.78 -16.66 13.76
C ILE A 78 -9.14 -16.64 12.27
N GLN A 79 -8.28 -17.18 11.40
CA GLN A 79 -8.60 -17.27 9.97
C GLN A 79 -9.85 -18.13 9.72
N ARG A 80 -10.06 -19.22 10.47
CA ARG A 80 -11.28 -20.04 10.38
C ARG A 80 -12.54 -19.28 10.75
N ALA A 81 -12.47 -18.35 11.69
CA ALA A 81 -13.58 -17.47 12.05
C ALA A 81 -13.82 -16.38 10.99
N ILE A 82 -12.74 -15.82 10.41
CA ILE A 82 -12.82 -14.78 9.38
C ILE A 82 -13.33 -15.34 8.04
N GLN A 83 -12.90 -16.55 7.66
CA GLN A 83 -13.16 -17.20 6.37
C GLN A 83 -12.85 -16.27 5.17
N PRO A 84 -11.62 -15.71 5.07
CA PRO A 84 -11.30 -14.83 3.96
C PRO A 84 -11.09 -15.63 2.67
N ASP A 85 -11.35 -15.03 1.52
CA ASP A 85 -10.99 -15.64 0.24
C ASP A 85 -9.48 -15.78 0.12
N TRP A 86 -8.71 -14.72 0.44
CA TRP A 86 -7.26 -14.71 0.42
C TRP A 86 -6.70 -14.31 1.79
N PHE A 87 -5.57 -14.89 2.21
CA PHE A 87 -4.91 -14.43 3.43
C PHE A 87 -3.38 -14.57 3.37
N GLN A 88 -2.69 -13.59 3.94
CA GLN A 88 -1.24 -13.63 4.13
C GLN A 88 -0.91 -14.68 5.21
N CYS A 89 0.04 -15.58 4.93
CA CYS A 89 0.59 -16.46 5.97
C CYS A 89 1.31 -15.64 7.05
N ILE A 90 1.13 -16.04 8.33
CA ILE A 90 1.92 -15.48 9.43
C ILE A 90 3.43 -15.65 9.16
N ALA A 91 4.18 -14.56 9.30
CA ALA A 91 5.58 -14.46 8.89
C ALA A 91 6.36 -13.53 9.83
N ASP A 92 7.69 -13.64 9.78
CA ASP A 92 8.60 -12.84 10.59
C ASP A 92 9.21 -11.68 9.78
N GLY A 93 8.39 -10.68 9.45
CA GLY A 93 8.77 -9.46 8.72
C GLY A 93 9.59 -8.44 9.53
N ASP A 94 9.92 -8.76 10.78
CA ASP A 94 10.62 -7.86 11.72
C ASP A 94 12.15 -7.84 11.49
N THR A 95 12.56 -7.53 10.26
CA THR A 95 13.95 -7.30 9.87
C THR A 95 14.16 -5.82 9.58
N ILE A 96 14.48 -5.05 10.63
CA ILE A 96 14.74 -3.62 10.53
C ILE A 96 15.87 -3.36 9.52
N SER A 97 15.57 -2.60 8.47
CA SER A 97 16.53 -2.26 7.41
C SER A 97 17.72 -1.48 7.98
N GLY A 98 18.93 -1.75 7.47
CA GLY A 98 20.17 -1.16 7.96
C GLY A 98 20.70 -1.72 9.29
N GLU A 99 19.86 -2.33 10.13
CA GLU A 99 20.27 -2.91 11.43
C GLU A 99 20.39 -4.44 11.39
N ALA A 100 19.53 -5.10 10.62
CA ALA A 100 19.44 -6.55 10.59
C ALA A 100 20.62 -7.19 9.83
N GLY A 101 21.55 -7.77 10.56
CA GLY A 101 22.62 -8.58 9.96
C GLY A 101 22.12 -9.91 9.35
N ARG A 102 22.98 -10.57 8.55
CA ARG A 102 22.71 -11.85 7.87
C ARG A 102 22.07 -12.93 8.75
N LYS A 103 22.49 -13.02 10.03
CA LYS A 103 21.92 -13.99 11.00
C LYS A 103 20.44 -13.72 11.31
N ARG A 104 20.02 -12.46 11.35
CA ARG A 104 18.62 -12.06 11.62
C ARG A 104 17.74 -12.30 10.39
N ALA A 105 18.24 -11.96 9.21
CA ALA A 105 17.61 -12.25 7.92
C ALA A 105 17.41 -13.76 7.71
N LYS A 106 18.43 -14.58 7.99
CA LYS A 106 18.30 -16.04 7.91
C LYS A 106 17.18 -16.56 8.83
N LYS A 107 17.11 -16.04 10.06
CA LYS A 107 16.09 -16.43 11.03
C LYS A 107 14.68 -16.06 10.59
N SER A 108 14.46 -14.89 9.99
CA SER A 108 13.11 -14.52 9.52
C SER A 108 12.64 -15.48 8.43
N VAL A 109 13.51 -15.83 7.49
CA VAL A 109 13.19 -16.81 6.45
C VAL A 109 12.91 -18.20 7.05
N ASP A 110 13.77 -18.70 7.94
CA ASP A 110 13.59 -20.03 8.56
C ASP A 110 12.29 -20.12 9.37
N ARG A 111 11.95 -19.06 10.12
CA ARG A 111 10.70 -18.97 10.88
C ARG A 111 9.48 -18.92 9.97
N SER A 112 9.52 -18.09 8.94
CA SER A 112 8.37 -17.90 8.03
C SER A 112 8.07 -19.16 7.23
N LEU A 113 9.11 -19.90 6.80
CA LEU A 113 8.91 -21.22 6.19
C LEU A 113 8.33 -22.24 7.18
N SER A 114 8.80 -22.24 8.43
CA SER A 114 8.25 -23.11 9.48
C SER A 114 6.79 -22.78 9.79
N PHE A 115 6.42 -21.50 9.79
CA PHE A 115 5.03 -21.08 9.97
C PHE A 115 4.16 -21.45 8.77
N LEU A 116 4.66 -21.24 7.55
CA LEU A 116 3.98 -21.61 6.31
C LEU A 116 3.67 -23.12 6.26
N ASP A 117 4.66 -23.96 6.51
CA ASP A 117 4.48 -25.41 6.47
C ASP A 117 3.45 -25.87 7.52
N LEU A 118 3.41 -25.25 8.70
CA LEU A 118 2.41 -25.54 9.74
C LEU A 118 1.02 -25.00 9.37
N CYS A 119 0.91 -23.79 8.84
CA CYS A 119 -0.37 -23.20 8.45
C CYS A 119 -1.02 -23.99 7.31
N LEU A 120 -0.24 -24.46 6.33
CA LEU A 120 -0.74 -25.32 5.25
C LEU A 120 -1.30 -26.64 5.79
N GLN A 121 -0.62 -27.28 6.74
CA GLN A 121 -1.11 -28.51 7.39
C GLN A 121 -2.41 -28.29 8.18
N LEU A 122 -2.56 -27.12 8.80
CA LEU A 122 -3.77 -26.74 9.54
C LEU A 122 -4.92 -26.39 8.58
N GLN A 123 -4.62 -25.71 7.47
CA GLN A 123 -5.59 -25.39 6.44
C GLN A 123 -6.18 -26.65 5.80
N GLU A 124 -5.34 -27.64 5.46
CA GLU A 124 -5.79 -28.92 4.89
C GLU A 124 -6.82 -29.63 5.78
N LYS A 125 -6.73 -29.43 7.10
CA LYS A 125 -7.62 -30.03 8.10
C LYS A 125 -8.83 -29.17 8.45
N SER A 126 -8.96 -27.97 7.90
CA SER A 126 -10.06 -27.04 8.19
C SER A 126 -11.07 -27.04 7.05
N PRO A 127 -12.31 -27.50 7.29
CA PRO A 127 -13.39 -27.39 6.31
C PRO A 127 -13.71 -25.94 5.92
N GLU A 128 -13.62 -25.02 6.87
CA GLU A 128 -13.97 -23.60 6.70
C GLU A 128 -13.00 -22.87 5.76
N LEU A 129 -11.75 -23.33 5.66
CA LEU A 129 -10.69 -22.70 4.85
C LEU A 129 -10.38 -23.42 3.54
N GLN A 130 -11.18 -24.41 3.14
CA GLN A 130 -10.97 -25.13 1.87
C GLN A 130 -11.14 -24.23 0.64
N GLY A 131 -11.97 -23.18 0.73
CA GLY A 131 -12.12 -22.16 -0.31
C GLY A 131 -11.09 -21.04 -0.23
N SER A 132 -10.35 -20.93 0.87
CA SER A 132 -9.41 -19.85 1.12
C SER A 132 -8.06 -20.11 0.46
N VAL A 133 -7.38 -19.05 0.03
CA VAL A 133 -6.10 -19.10 -0.66
C VAL A 133 -5.04 -18.40 0.18
N MET A 134 -4.00 -19.14 0.54
CA MET A 134 -2.88 -18.61 1.32
C MET A 134 -1.82 -17.99 0.41
N PHE A 135 -1.37 -16.77 0.75
CA PHE A 135 -0.23 -16.10 0.15
C PHE A 135 1.02 -16.32 1.02
N GLY A 136 2.11 -16.77 0.40
CA GLY A 136 3.39 -16.96 1.07
C GLY A 136 4.17 -15.65 1.17
N ALA A 137 4.59 -15.27 2.38
CA ALA A 137 5.41 -14.07 2.57
C ALA A 137 6.89 -14.34 2.22
N ILE A 138 7.48 -13.44 1.43
CA ILE A 138 8.88 -13.47 1.06
C ILE A 138 9.65 -12.54 2.00
N GLU A 139 10.53 -13.13 2.80
CA GLU A 139 11.30 -12.45 3.84
C GLU A 139 12.80 -12.41 3.51
N GLY A 140 13.60 -11.88 4.44
CA GLY A 140 15.06 -11.88 4.36
C GLY A 140 15.68 -10.49 4.48
N GLY A 141 14.88 -9.46 4.76
CA GLY A 141 15.35 -8.08 4.93
C GLY A 141 16.16 -7.59 3.73
N ASP A 142 17.27 -6.92 4.01
CA ASP A 142 18.13 -6.30 2.99
C ASP A 142 19.15 -7.29 2.38
N ILE A 143 19.11 -8.55 2.80
CA ILE A 143 20.13 -9.54 2.44
C ILE A 143 19.68 -10.32 1.21
N LEU A 144 20.22 -9.95 0.04
CA LEU A 144 19.89 -10.56 -1.26
C LEU A 144 19.88 -12.10 -1.23
N GLU A 145 20.94 -12.73 -0.70
CA GLU A 145 21.03 -14.19 -0.62
C GLU A 145 19.84 -14.82 0.13
N GLU A 146 19.41 -14.21 1.24
CA GLU A 146 18.30 -14.70 2.05
C GLU A 146 16.94 -14.40 1.40
N ARG A 147 16.80 -13.25 0.72
CA ARG A 147 15.62 -12.93 -0.11
C ARG A 147 15.40 -13.94 -1.22
N LEU A 148 16.45 -14.27 -1.99
CA LEU A 148 16.37 -15.27 -3.05
C LEU A 148 16.08 -16.66 -2.49
N ARG A 149 16.67 -17.02 -1.34
CA ARG A 149 16.36 -18.27 -0.65
C ARG A 149 14.90 -18.33 -0.22
N SER A 150 14.38 -17.26 0.37
CA SER A 150 12.97 -17.18 0.77
C SER A 150 12.03 -17.33 -0.42
N ALA A 151 12.29 -16.63 -1.53
CA ALA A 151 11.52 -16.75 -2.76
C ALA A 151 11.47 -18.19 -3.29
N ARG A 152 12.65 -18.79 -3.50
CA ARG A 152 12.78 -20.17 -4.02
C ARG A 152 12.15 -21.21 -3.11
N GLU A 153 12.34 -21.09 -1.80
CA GLU A 153 11.76 -22.06 -0.85
C GLU A 153 10.24 -21.91 -0.75
N THR A 154 9.73 -20.69 -0.67
CA THR A 154 8.29 -20.42 -0.61
C THR A 154 7.58 -20.90 -1.88
N ALA A 155 8.19 -20.70 -3.05
CA ALA A 155 7.66 -21.16 -4.33
C ALA A 155 7.50 -22.69 -4.46
N LYS A 156 8.20 -23.47 -3.62
CA LYS A 156 8.02 -24.94 -3.57
C LYS A 156 6.74 -25.37 -2.86
N ARG A 157 6.09 -24.46 -2.11
CA ARG A 157 4.85 -24.76 -1.38
C ARG A 157 3.63 -24.44 -2.25
N PRO A 158 2.47 -25.10 -2.02
CA PRO A 158 1.24 -24.87 -2.77
C PRO A 158 0.52 -23.57 -2.36
N VAL A 159 1.23 -22.45 -2.29
CA VAL A 159 0.64 -21.12 -2.05
C VAL A 159 -0.02 -20.59 -3.33
N GLY A 160 -1.07 -19.79 -3.20
CA GLY A 160 -1.76 -19.20 -4.35
C GLY A 160 -1.08 -17.97 -4.94
N GLY A 161 -0.21 -17.33 -4.17
CA GLY A 161 0.56 -16.16 -4.59
C GLY A 161 1.64 -15.81 -3.57
N PHE A 162 2.37 -14.74 -3.83
CA PHE A 162 3.51 -14.31 -3.01
C PHE A 162 3.31 -12.88 -2.53
N LEU A 163 3.61 -12.63 -1.26
CA LEU A 163 3.67 -11.29 -0.70
C LEU A 163 5.13 -10.88 -0.50
N LEU A 164 5.54 -9.80 -1.12
CA LEU A 164 6.82 -9.17 -0.89
C LEU A 164 6.70 -8.26 0.34
N ASP A 165 7.15 -8.77 1.49
CA ASP A 165 7.14 -8.03 2.78
C ASP A 165 8.48 -7.33 3.03
N GLY A 166 8.55 -6.39 3.96
CA GLY A 166 9.78 -5.72 4.40
C GLY A 166 10.35 -4.70 3.41
N PHE A 167 9.51 -4.12 2.54
CA PHE A 167 9.89 -3.05 1.59
C PHE A 167 9.25 -1.69 1.91
N GLN A 168 8.46 -1.63 2.98
CA GLN A 168 7.81 -0.43 3.49
C GLN A 168 8.81 0.58 4.06
N GLY A 169 8.43 1.86 4.05
CA GLY A 169 9.20 2.95 4.66
C GLY A 169 10.46 3.39 3.89
N SER A 170 11.21 4.32 4.48
CA SER A 170 12.35 5.02 3.87
C SER A 170 13.73 4.52 4.32
N ALA A 171 13.79 3.62 5.32
CA ALA A 171 15.06 3.14 5.89
C ALA A 171 15.94 2.42 4.85
N MET A 172 15.32 1.68 3.93
CA MET A 172 16.04 1.01 2.84
C MET A 172 16.30 1.98 1.69
N ALA A 173 17.57 2.12 1.30
CA ALA A 173 17.95 2.92 0.14
C ALA A 173 17.18 2.49 -1.13
N LYS A 174 16.66 3.48 -1.89
CA LYS A 174 15.79 3.24 -3.07
C LYS A 174 16.41 2.25 -4.06
N GLU A 175 17.68 2.41 -4.43
CA GLU A 175 18.35 1.52 -5.38
C GLU A 175 18.42 0.07 -4.88
N THR A 176 18.76 -0.12 -3.60
CA THR A 176 18.77 -1.43 -2.95
C THR A 176 17.39 -2.07 -2.94
N LYS A 177 16.35 -1.30 -2.56
CA LYS A 177 14.95 -1.73 -2.57
C LYS A 177 14.54 -2.25 -3.94
N LEU A 178 14.74 -1.44 -4.96
CA LEU A 178 14.37 -1.76 -6.34
C LEU A 178 15.15 -2.95 -6.90
N LYS A 179 16.44 -3.08 -6.56
CA LYS A 179 17.26 -4.24 -6.93
C LYS A 179 16.76 -5.53 -6.28
N LEU A 180 16.41 -5.48 -4.98
CA LEU A 180 15.91 -6.64 -4.26
C LEU A 180 14.56 -7.09 -4.80
N ILE A 181 13.62 -6.17 -5.06
CA ILE A 181 12.32 -6.47 -5.65
C ILE A 181 12.52 -7.19 -7.00
N ALA A 182 13.30 -6.60 -7.92
CA ALA A 182 13.55 -7.20 -9.23
C ALA A 182 14.22 -8.58 -9.15
N SER A 183 15.14 -8.76 -8.19
CA SER A 183 15.84 -10.03 -8.02
C SER A 183 14.91 -11.12 -7.45
N VAL A 184 14.00 -10.74 -6.54
CA VAL A 184 13.02 -11.65 -5.93
C VAL A 184 11.98 -12.07 -6.96
N THR A 185 11.38 -11.12 -7.68
CA THR A 185 10.31 -11.42 -8.64
C THR A 185 10.80 -12.31 -9.79
N ALA A 186 12.06 -12.18 -10.19
CA ALA A 186 12.69 -13.06 -11.18
C ALA A 186 12.82 -14.53 -10.74
N GLU A 187 12.79 -14.82 -9.44
CA GLU A 187 12.80 -16.20 -8.90
C GLU A 187 11.38 -16.77 -8.71
N LEU A 188 10.35 -15.93 -8.76
CA LEU A 188 8.97 -16.34 -8.51
C LEU A 188 8.28 -16.77 -9.80
N PRO A 189 7.46 -17.83 -9.78
CA PRO A 189 6.79 -18.35 -10.96
C PRO A 189 5.80 -17.32 -11.54
N GLU A 190 5.74 -17.24 -12.88
CA GLU A 190 4.96 -16.23 -13.62
C GLU A 190 3.46 -16.44 -13.61
N ASP A 191 3.00 -17.66 -13.34
CA ASP A 191 1.60 -18.04 -13.31
C ASP A 191 0.90 -17.73 -11.98
N LYS A 192 1.61 -17.10 -11.03
CA LYS A 192 1.09 -16.72 -9.71
C LYS A 192 1.28 -15.23 -9.42
N PRO A 193 0.29 -14.56 -8.79
CA PRO A 193 0.38 -13.14 -8.51
C PRO A 193 1.42 -12.81 -7.44
N ARG A 194 2.07 -11.65 -7.59
CA ARG A 194 2.99 -11.03 -6.65
C ARG A 194 2.34 -9.78 -6.07
N MET A 195 2.07 -9.81 -4.78
CA MET A 195 1.61 -8.66 -4.01
C MET A 195 2.80 -8.01 -3.30
N ILE A 196 2.76 -6.69 -3.08
CA ILE A 196 3.74 -6.00 -2.23
C ILE A 196 3.03 -5.30 -1.07
N HIS A 197 3.59 -5.41 0.13
CA HIS A 197 3.06 -4.77 1.33
C HIS A 197 3.66 -3.37 1.52
N GLY A 198 2.84 -2.40 1.91
CA GLY A 198 3.31 -1.08 2.36
C GLY A 198 3.94 -0.19 1.28
N VAL A 199 3.59 -0.41 0.01
CA VAL A 199 3.94 0.49 -1.12
C VAL A 199 2.66 0.98 -1.78
N GLY A 200 2.41 2.29 -1.71
CA GLY A 200 1.19 2.90 -2.26
C GLY A 200 1.39 4.28 -2.91
N LYS A 201 2.58 4.86 -2.85
CA LYS A 201 2.84 6.15 -3.48
C LYS A 201 2.96 5.97 -5.00
N PRO A 202 2.37 6.84 -5.85
CA PRO A 202 2.27 6.61 -7.31
C PRO A 202 3.60 6.33 -8.03
N ASP A 203 4.68 7.04 -7.70
CA ASP A 203 6.01 6.82 -8.29
C ASP A 203 6.63 5.47 -7.89
N GLU A 204 6.43 5.05 -6.64
CA GLU A 204 6.93 3.76 -6.14
C GLU A 204 6.13 2.58 -6.73
N VAL A 205 4.81 2.75 -6.89
CA VAL A 205 3.94 1.76 -7.54
C VAL A 205 4.45 1.46 -8.95
N LEU A 206 4.72 2.49 -9.75
CA LEU A 206 5.21 2.31 -11.14
C LEU A 206 6.56 1.60 -11.20
N GLU A 207 7.48 1.91 -10.29
CA GLU A 207 8.77 1.22 -10.21
C GLU A 207 8.61 -0.26 -9.84
N CYS A 208 7.65 -0.59 -8.98
CA CYS A 208 7.38 -1.97 -8.60
C CYS A 208 6.70 -2.76 -9.72
N ILE A 209 5.80 -2.13 -10.49
CA ILE A 209 5.14 -2.74 -11.65
C ILE A 209 6.16 -3.15 -12.72
N GLU A 210 7.10 -2.25 -13.06
CA GLU A 210 8.20 -2.58 -13.99
C GLU A 210 9.06 -3.76 -13.55
N ARG A 211 9.01 -4.09 -12.25
CA ARG A 211 9.78 -5.17 -11.63
C ARG A 211 8.92 -6.39 -11.34
N GLY A 212 7.72 -6.49 -11.92
CA GLY A 212 6.89 -7.69 -11.88
C GLY A 212 6.04 -7.84 -10.61
N VAL A 213 5.68 -6.72 -9.96
CA VAL A 213 4.66 -6.71 -8.90
C VAL A 213 3.29 -6.46 -9.53
N ASP A 214 2.29 -7.25 -9.11
CA ASP A 214 0.96 -7.27 -9.71
C ASP A 214 -0.10 -6.56 -8.84
N ILE A 215 -0.02 -6.72 -7.52
CA ILE A 215 -1.08 -6.27 -6.57
C ILE A 215 -0.49 -5.35 -5.50
N PHE A 216 -1.21 -4.25 -5.23
CA PHE A 216 -0.83 -3.21 -4.28
C PHE A 216 -1.98 -2.93 -3.31
N GLU A 217 -1.64 -2.57 -2.08
CA GLU A 217 -2.59 -2.08 -1.09
C GLU A 217 -2.91 -0.59 -1.36
N SER A 218 -4.18 -0.20 -1.22
CA SER A 218 -4.63 1.17 -1.48
C SER A 218 -4.72 2.04 -0.21
N PHE A 219 -3.73 1.94 0.69
CA PHE A 219 -3.71 2.72 1.94
C PHE A 219 -3.26 4.18 1.75
N PHE A 220 -2.51 4.48 0.69
CA PHE A 220 -2.05 5.84 0.39
C PHE A 220 -3.18 6.89 0.28
N PRO A 221 -4.27 6.68 -0.49
CA PRO A 221 -5.40 7.63 -0.50
C PRO A 221 -6.11 7.78 0.86
N PHE A 222 -6.09 6.74 1.70
CA PHE A 222 -6.56 6.83 3.08
C PHE A 222 -5.67 7.78 3.89
N GLN A 223 -4.34 7.60 3.84
CA GLN A 223 -3.39 8.48 4.54
C GLN A 223 -3.51 9.95 4.08
N VAL A 224 -3.70 10.19 2.77
CA VAL A 224 -3.98 11.53 2.19
C VAL A 224 -5.23 12.16 2.82
N THR A 225 -6.28 11.35 2.98
CA THR A 225 -7.54 11.81 3.58
C THR A 225 -7.38 12.16 5.05
N GLU A 226 -6.70 11.33 5.84
CA GLU A 226 -6.51 11.54 7.29
C GLU A 226 -5.75 12.84 7.61
N ARG A 227 -4.83 13.27 6.73
CA ARG A 227 -4.15 14.56 6.87
C ARG A 227 -4.93 15.75 6.30
N GLY A 228 -6.14 15.52 5.76
CA GLY A 228 -7.03 16.57 5.22
C GLY A 228 -6.60 17.06 3.83
N CYS A 229 -5.96 16.20 3.05
CA CYS A 229 -5.47 16.50 1.72
C CYS A 229 -6.30 15.80 0.63
N ALA A 230 -6.17 16.29 -0.60
CA ALA A 230 -6.79 15.70 -1.79
C ALA A 230 -5.72 15.38 -2.85
N LEU A 231 -5.76 14.17 -3.42
CA LEU A 231 -4.93 13.79 -4.55
C LEU A 231 -5.31 14.59 -5.79
N VAL A 232 -4.33 15.20 -6.45
CA VAL A 232 -4.54 16.03 -7.65
C VAL A 232 -3.51 15.79 -8.76
N PHE A 233 -2.58 14.86 -8.56
CA PHE A 233 -1.59 14.55 -9.60
C PHE A 233 -2.24 14.08 -10.90
N SER A 234 -1.65 14.52 -12.01
CA SER A 234 -2.09 14.12 -13.34
C SER A 234 -1.52 12.76 -13.71
N TYR A 235 -2.38 11.91 -14.26
CA TYR A 235 -2.01 10.66 -14.95
C TYR A 235 -2.46 10.68 -16.42
N SER A 236 -2.85 11.84 -16.95
CA SER A 236 -3.26 12.01 -18.35
C SER A 236 -2.05 12.27 -19.25
N TYR A 237 -1.48 11.22 -19.83
CA TYR A 237 -0.27 11.28 -20.66
C TYR A 237 -0.54 11.35 -22.18
N HIS A 238 -1.80 11.57 -22.60
CA HIS A 238 -2.10 11.72 -24.03
C HIS A 238 -1.30 12.88 -24.65
N PRO A 239 -0.70 12.70 -25.83
CA PRO A 239 -0.09 13.79 -26.56
C PRO A 239 -1.23 14.69 -27.03
N ASN A 240 -1.45 15.82 -26.37
CA ASN A 240 -2.20 16.88 -26.99
C ASN A 240 -1.25 17.56 -27.98
N PRO A 241 -1.39 17.37 -29.32
CA PRO A 241 -0.50 18.00 -30.28
C PRO A 241 -0.48 19.53 -30.14
N GLU A 242 -1.58 20.13 -29.67
CA GLU A 242 -1.72 21.58 -29.47
C GLU A 242 -1.03 22.11 -28.21
N ALA A 243 -0.85 21.30 -27.15
CA ALA A 243 -0.20 21.73 -25.91
C ALA A 243 1.33 21.84 -26.04
N THR A 244 1.92 21.11 -26.99
CA THR A 244 3.35 21.17 -27.33
C THR A 244 3.78 22.50 -27.95
N VAL A 245 2.84 23.28 -28.50
CA VAL A 245 3.15 24.54 -29.19
C VAL A 245 3.27 25.72 -28.22
N LEU A 246 2.60 25.64 -27.06
CA LEU A 246 2.60 26.74 -26.07
C LEU A 246 3.80 26.68 -25.12
N THR A 247 4.40 25.51 -24.90
CA THR A 247 5.53 25.33 -23.98
C THR A 247 6.90 25.65 -24.59
N GLN A 248 7.00 25.81 -25.92
CA GLN A 248 8.27 26.17 -26.59
C GLN A 248 8.55 27.68 -26.66
N ASN A 249 7.60 28.54 -26.28
CA ASN A 249 7.75 30.00 -26.36
C ASN A 249 7.96 30.69 -25.01
N GLY A 250 8.30 29.96 -23.94
CA GLY A 250 8.34 30.48 -22.57
C GLY A 250 9.60 30.19 -21.76
N THR A 251 10.73 29.87 -22.39
CA THR A 251 11.99 29.58 -21.66
C THR A 251 13.12 30.48 -22.17
N GLN A 252 13.12 31.73 -21.70
CA GLN A 252 14.35 32.47 -21.49
C GLN A 252 14.33 33.07 -20.08
N ASP A 253 15.47 32.90 -19.41
CA ASP A 253 15.92 33.54 -18.18
C ASP A 253 15.40 32.96 -16.85
N LEU A 254 16.24 32.14 -16.21
CA LEU A 254 17.03 32.56 -15.03
C LEU A 254 17.81 31.36 -14.45
N GLU A 255 19.07 31.23 -14.85
CA GLU A 255 20.07 30.56 -14.02
C GLU A 255 20.53 31.49 -12.89
N LYS A 256 20.78 30.88 -11.72
CA LYS A 256 21.61 31.28 -10.56
C LYS A 256 20.84 31.56 -9.27
N ASN A 257 20.89 30.60 -8.34
CA ASN A 257 21.78 30.69 -7.17
C ASN A 257 21.54 29.54 -6.17
N GLY A 258 22.65 29.06 -5.58
CA GLY A 258 22.71 28.66 -4.17
C GLY A 258 22.38 27.21 -3.82
N ALA A 259 23.42 26.38 -3.77
CA ALA A 259 23.40 25.15 -2.98
C ALA A 259 23.36 25.51 -1.48
N GLN A 260 22.40 24.93 -0.75
CA GLN A 260 22.46 24.83 0.70
C GLN A 260 21.93 23.47 1.13
N GLU A 261 22.86 22.66 1.66
CA GLU A 261 22.59 21.39 2.32
C GLU A 261 21.89 21.67 3.65
N HIS A 262 20.68 21.13 3.82
CA HIS A 262 20.06 20.97 5.13
C HIS A 262 19.95 19.48 5.44
N GLN A 263 20.80 19.04 6.37
CA GLN A 263 20.60 17.84 7.16
C GLN A 263 19.43 18.11 8.10
N GLU A 264 18.35 17.34 7.98
CA GLU A 264 17.30 17.29 8.99
C GLU A 264 17.27 15.92 9.64
N GLU A 265 17.37 15.96 10.97
CA GLU A 265 17.45 14.84 11.88
C GLU A 265 16.09 14.13 12.00
N ALA A 266 16.16 12.80 12.03
CA ALA A 266 15.01 11.92 12.13
C ALA A 266 14.24 12.10 13.46
N SER A 267 12.92 12.32 13.35
CA SER A 267 11.97 12.03 14.43
C SER A 267 10.66 11.48 13.86
N SER A 268 10.04 10.60 14.64
CA SER A 268 8.84 9.75 14.43
C SER A 268 7.83 10.14 13.33
N ALA A 269 7.65 9.19 12.39
CA ALA A 269 6.48 8.87 11.54
C ALA A 269 5.24 9.80 11.60
N ASP A 270 5.35 11.00 11.07
CA ASP A 270 4.22 11.76 10.53
C ASP A 270 4.28 11.62 8.99
N PRO A 271 3.24 11.13 8.29
CA PRO A 271 3.31 10.98 6.83
C PRO A 271 3.28 12.37 6.18
N GLU A 272 4.49 12.86 5.90
CA GLU A 272 4.75 14.13 5.24
C GLU A 272 3.92 14.27 3.95
N MET A 273 3.39 15.48 3.73
CA MET A 273 2.64 15.79 2.51
C MET A 273 3.51 15.54 1.27
N THR A 274 2.92 14.92 0.25
CA THR A 274 3.61 14.59 -1.00
C THR A 274 3.33 15.63 -2.10
N PRO A 275 4.13 15.66 -3.18
CA PRO A 275 3.83 16.48 -4.36
C PRO A 275 2.57 16.07 -5.13
N PHE A 276 1.92 14.96 -4.76
CA PHE A 276 0.76 14.42 -5.46
C PHE A 276 -0.59 14.95 -4.95
N GLU A 277 -0.56 15.78 -3.92
CA GLU A 277 -1.76 16.22 -3.19
C GLU A 277 -1.74 17.72 -2.86
N ILE A 278 -2.90 18.24 -2.51
CA ILE A 278 -3.09 19.60 -1.97
C ILE A 278 -3.69 19.54 -0.57
N CYS A 279 -3.24 20.43 0.32
CA CYS A 279 -3.78 20.58 1.66
C CYS A 279 -4.99 21.52 1.67
N LEU A 280 -6.19 20.97 1.77
CA LEU A 280 -7.42 21.77 1.76
C LEU A 280 -7.65 22.54 3.07
N LYS A 281 -6.81 22.33 4.10
CA LYS A 281 -6.76 23.19 5.30
C LYS A 281 -6.09 24.54 5.03
N ASP A 282 -5.36 24.68 3.93
CA ASP A 282 -4.66 25.92 3.61
C ASP A 282 -5.65 27.06 3.33
N LYS A 283 -5.35 28.26 3.87
CA LYS A 283 -6.20 29.45 3.73
C LYS A 283 -6.43 29.88 2.27
N LYS A 284 -5.54 29.51 1.35
CA LYS A 284 -5.69 29.81 -0.09
C LYS A 284 -6.96 29.20 -0.68
N TYR A 285 -7.49 28.13 -0.09
CA TYR A 285 -8.70 27.47 -0.55
C TYR A 285 -9.99 28.01 0.07
N HIS A 286 -9.91 28.98 0.99
CA HIS A 286 -11.08 29.56 1.68
C HIS A 286 -12.15 30.10 0.73
N ASP A 287 -11.73 30.86 -0.30
CA ASP A 287 -12.62 31.45 -1.31
C ASP A 287 -12.41 30.83 -2.69
N ASP A 288 -11.96 29.57 -2.73
CA ASP A 288 -11.77 28.82 -3.96
C ASP A 288 -13.03 28.00 -4.31
N PHE A 289 -13.88 28.57 -5.16
CA PHE A 289 -15.15 27.96 -5.55
C PHE A 289 -15.04 26.95 -6.71
N GLY A 290 -13.82 26.58 -7.13
CA GLY A 290 -13.61 25.48 -8.07
C GLY A 290 -13.82 24.10 -7.44
N PRO A 291 -14.01 23.04 -8.23
CA PRO A 291 -14.03 21.66 -7.74
C PRO A 291 -12.68 21.28 -7.13
N VAL A 292 -12.63 20.19 -6.35
CA VAL A 292 -11.37 19.68 -5.77
C VAL A 292 -10.36 19.34 -6.86
N LEU A 293 -10.81 18.73 -7.96
CA LEU A 293 -10.02 18.48 -9.15
C LEU A 293 -10.89 18.67 -10.40
N GLU A 294 -10.44 19.53 -11.32
CA GLU A 294 -11.12 19.77 -12.59
C GLU A 294 -11.22 18.49 -13.43
N GLY A 295 -12.40 18.25 -14.02
CA GLY A 295 -12.68 17.06 -14.83
C GLY A 295 -12.89 15.75 -14.04
N CYS A 296 -12.75 15.76 -12.71
CA CYS A 296 -13.01 14.57 -11.89
C CYS A 296 -14.52 14.28 -11.78
N SER A 297 -14.90 13.01 -11.97
CA SER A 297 -16.29 12.56 -11.94
C SER A 297 -16.77 12.04 -10.58
N CYS A 298 -15.97 12.22 -9.51
CA CYS A 298 -16.34 11.78 -8.18
C CYS A 298 -17.48 12.64 -7.59
N TYR A 299 -18.21 12.09 -6.62
CA TYR A 299 -19.32 12.80 -5.96
C TYR A 299 -18.89 14.16 -5.37
N CYS A 300 -17.70 14.22 -4.77
CA CYS A 300 -17.16 15.45 -4.20
C CYS A 300 -16.96 16.52 -5.27
N CYS A 301 -16.21 16.23 -6.34
CA CYS A 301 -15.90 17.19 -7.41
C CYS A 301 -17.15 17.63 -8.19
N GLN A 302 -18.16 16.77 -8.32
CA GLN A 302 -19.39 17.10 -9.05
C GLN A 302 -20.36 18.02 -8.29
N ARG A 303 -20.23 18.12 -6.95
CA ARG A 303 -21.25 18.77 -6.10
C ARG A 303 -20.70 19.80 -5.13
N HIS A 304 -19.39 19.79 -4.89
CA HIS A 304 -18.76 20.56 -3.85
C HIS A 304 -17.51 21.27 -4.38
N THR A 305 -17.14 22.35 -3.69
CA THR A 305 -16.00 23.19 -4.04
C THR A 305 -14.86 23.00 -3.05
N ARG A 306 -13.65 23.45 -3.41
CA ARG A 306 -12.50 23.51 -2.49
C ARG A 306 -12.80 24.35 -1.26
N ALA A 307 -13.47 25.50 -1.42
CA ALA A 307 -13.96 26.35 -0.34
C ALA A 307 -14.91 25.62 0.62
N TYR A 308 -15.82 24.81 0.10
CA TYR A 308 -16.74 24.04 0.94
C TYR A 308 -15.99 22.97 1.75
N VAL A 309 -15.08 22.22 1.13
CA VAL A 309 -14.29 21.20 1.84
C VAL A 309 -13.33 21.85 2.85
N HIS A 310 -12.70 22.98 2.49
CA HIS A 310 -11.91 23.81 3.40
C HIS A 310 -12.72 24.21 4.63
N HIS A 311 -13.93 24.75 4.41
CA HIS A 311 -14.83 25.11 5.50
C HIS A 311 -15.10 23.93 6.43
N LEU A 312 -15.49 22.77 5.90
CA LEU A 312 -15.76 21.56 6.70
C LEU A 312 -14.52 21.12 7.50
N LEU A 313 -13.32 21.17 6.91
CA LEU A 313 -12.08 20.83 7.60
C LEU A 313 -11.79 21.80 8.74
N VAL A 314 -11.94 23.11 8.52
CA VAL A 314 -11.66 24.15 9.52
C VAL A 314 -12.70 24.16 10.64
N THR A 315 -13.95 23.80 10.35
CA THR A 315 -15.01 23.66 11.36
C THR A 315 -15.01 22.29 12.05
N ASN A 316 -14.08 21.39 11.72
CA ASN A 316 -13.97 20.03 12.26
C ASN A 316 -15.22 19.16 12.02
N GLU A 317 -15.85 19.31 10.86
CA GLU A 317 -16.98 18.50 10.43
C GLU A 317 -16.52 17.18 9.80
N LEU A 318 -17.00 16.05 10.32
CA LEU A 318 -16.62 14.70 9.87
C LEU A 318 -16.95 14.43 8.39
N LEU A 319 -17.91 15.16 7.83
CA LEU A 319 -18.27 15.08 6.41
C LEU A 319 -17.07 15.40 5.49
N ALA A 320 -16.11 16.21 5.94
CA ALA A 320 -14.89 16.49 5.18
C ALA A 320 -14.13 15.20 4.83
N GLY A 321 -13.91 14.33 5.82
CA GLY A 321 -13.22 13.06 5.64
C GLY A 321 -13.95 12.14 4.67
N VAL A 322 -15.28 12.07 4.76
CA VAL A 322 -16.10 11.26 3.83
C VAL A 322 -15.93 11.74 2.38
N LEU A 323 -16.04 13.04 2.13
CA LEU A 323 -15.91 13.62 0.79
C LEU A 323 -14.50 13.43 0.21
N LEU A 324 -13.47 13.63 1.04
CA LEU A 324 -12.08 13.42 0.65
C LEU A 324 -11.79 11.95 0.36
N MET A 325 -12.30 11.02 1.17
CA MET A 325 -12.13 9.59 0.96
C MET A 325 -12.72 9.15 -0.38
N MET A 326 -13.94 9.62 -0.69
CA MET A 326 -14.59 9.35 -1.99
C MET A 326 -13.76 9.87 -3.16
N HIS A 327 -13.23 11.09 -3.05
CA HIS A 327 -12.38 11.69 -4.08
C HIS A 327 -11.06 10.93 -4.25
N ASN A 328 -10.33 10.73 -3.15
CA ASN A 328 -8.99 10.15 -3.15
C ASN A 328 -9.01 8.70 -3.64
N PHE A 329 -9.98 7.89 -3.23
CA PHE A 329 -10.12 6.53 -3.78
C PHE A 329 -10.48 6.54 -5.26
N GLN A 330 -11.45 7.36 -5.69
CA GLN A 330 -11.83 7.45 -7.11
C GLN A 330 -10.63 7.85 -7.97
N HIS A 331 -9.84 8.83 -7.50
CA HIS A 331 -8.64 9.31 -8.20
C HIS A 331 -7.56 8.22 -8.28
N TYR A 332 -7.28 7.55 -7.17
CA TYR A 332 -6.26 6.50 -7.09
C TYR A 332 -6.63 5.26 -7.92
N PHE A 333 -7.90 4.86 -7.92
CA PHE A 333 -8.37 3.77 -8.78
C PHE A 333 -8.39 4.15 -10.27
N GLY A 334 -8.65 5.43 -10.57
CA GLY A 334 -8.48 5.99 -11.91
C GLY A 334 -7.05 5.84 -12.41
N PHE A 335 -6.07 6.17 -11.56
CA PHE A 335 -4.65 5.98 -11.85
C PHE A 335 -4.30 4.51 -12.21
N PHE A 336 -4.76 3.53 -11.43
CA PHE A 336 -4.53 2.11 -11.75
C PHE A 336 -5.21 1.67 -13.05
N SER A 337 -6.39 2.22 -13.36
CA SER A 337 -7.05 1.95 -14.65
C SER A 337 -6.18 2.46 -15.81
N VAL A 338 -5.62 3.66 -15.67
CA VAL A 338 -4.74 4.26 -16.68
C VAL A 338 -3.40 3.52 -16.79
N ILE A 339 -2.86 2.95 -15.71
CA ILE A 339 -1.69 2.07 -15.76
C ILE A 339 -1.98 0.84 -16.64
N GLN A 340 -3.13 0.20 -16.46
CA GLN A 340 -3.52 -0.97 -17.25
C GLN A 340 -3.65 -0.63 -18.74
N ASP A 341 -4.22 0.53 -19.06
CA ASP A 341 -4.31 1.03 -20.43
C ASP A 341 -2.92 1.34 -21.00
N ALA A 342 -2.03 1.97 -20.21
CA ALA A 342 -0.66 2.26 -20.62
C ALA A 342 0.17 1.00 -20.89
N LEU A 343 -0.01 -0.05 -20.09
CA LEU A 343 0.61 -1.35 -20.31
C LEU A 343 0.12 -1.98 -21.63
N ARG A 344 -1.21 -1.97 -21.85
CA ARG A 344 -1.83 -2.49 -23.08
C ARG A 344 -1.33 -1.76 -24.34
N ASP A 345 -1.18 -0.44 -24.23
CA ASP A 345 -0.76 0.43 -25.32
C ASP A 345 0.77 0.56 -25.46
N SER A 346 1.57 -0.09 -24.61
CA SER A 346 3.03 0.07 -24.55
C SER A 346 3.49 1.53 -24.34
N LYS A 347 2.78 2.28 -23.48
CA LYS A 347 3.04 3.70 -23.16
C LYS A 347 3.34 3.93 -21.67
N LEU A 348 3.70 2.89 -20.92
CA LEU A 348 4.02 3.00 -19.49
C LEU A 348 5.13 4.03 -19.22
N ASP A 349 6.15 4.10 -20.09
CA ASP A 349 7.26 5.06 -19.97
C ASP A 349 6.77 6.52 -19.95
N GLN A 350 5.76 6.86 -20.75
CA GLN A 350 5.19 8.22 -20.82
C GLN A 350 4.44 8.57 -19.53
N LEU A 351 3.64 7.61 -19.03
CA LEU A 351 2.94 7.77 -17.75
C LEU A 351 3.96 7.91 -16.60
N LYS A 352 5.03 7.11 -16.62
CA LYS A 352 6.09 7.17 -15.63
C LYS A 352 6.81 8.52 -15.65
N GLU A 353 7.22 9.00 -16.82
CA GLU A 353 7.84 10.32 -16.93
C GLU A 353 6.94 11.44 -16.35
N LEU A 354 5.64 11.40 -16.66
CA LEU A 354 4.66 12.36 -16.15
C LEU A 354 4.56 12.31 -14.61
N VAL A 355 4.41 11.12 -14.02
CA VAL A 355 4.29 10.95 -12.56
C VAL A 355 5.59 11.34 -11.85
N PHE A 356 6.75 10.94 -12.39
CA PHE A 356 8.05 11.26 -11.82
C PHE A 356 8.37 12.75 -11.86
N ARG A 357 8.01 13.43 -12.96
CA ARG A 357 8.17 14.89 -13.06
C ARG A 357 7.37 15.62 -11.98
N GLN A 358 6.22 15.10 -11.58
CA GLN A 358 5.43 15.65 -10.47
C GLN A 358 6.05 15.31 -9.12
N ALA A 359 6.59 14.10 -8.94
CA ALA A 359 7.29 13.69 -7.72
C ALA A 359 8.54 14.53 -7.39
N LEU A 360 9.18 15.10 -8.42
CA LEU A 360 10.37 15.97 -8.29
C LEU A 360 10.02 17.44 -8.01
N ARG A 361 8.76 17.84 -8.17
CA ARG A 361 8.30 19.16 -7.75
C ARG A 361 8.14 19.13 -6.23
N GLY A 362 8.35 20.26 -5.54
CA GLY A 362 7.94 20.38 -4.14
C GLY A 362 6.42 20.13 -3.97
N PRO A 363 5.88 20.14 -2.75
CA PRO A 363 4.43 20.08 -2.53
C PRO A 363 3.75 21.05 -3.50
N ALA A 364 2.68 20.60 -4.15
CA ALA A 364 2.08 21.35 -5.24
C ALA A 364 1.63 22.74 -4.75
N ASP A 365 2.47 23.76 -4.95
CA ASP A 365 2.01 25.14 -5.03
C ASP A 365 1.18 25.21 -6.30
N GLY A 366 -0.13 24.97 -6.10
CA GLY A 366 -1.17 24.81 -7.10
C GLY A 366 -1.44 26.05 -7.95
N THR A 367 -0.41 26.67 -8.51
CA THR A 367 -0.53 27.44 -9.75
C THR A 367 -0.61 26.46 -10.91
N LEU A 368 -1.81 25.94 -11.13
CA LEU A 368 -2.29 25.56 -12.46
C LEU A 368 -2.96 26.78 -13.11
#